data_AF-A0A4U2ZQ04-F1
#
_entry.id   AF-A0A4U2ZQ04-F1
#
_cell.length_a   1.000
_cell.length_b   1.000
_cell.length_c   1.000
_cell.angle_alpha   90.00
_cell.angle_beta   90.00
_cell.angle_gamma   90.00
#
_symmetry.space_group_name_H-M   'P 1'
#
loop_
_entity.id
_entity.type
_entity.pdbx_description
1 polymer ?
#
loop_
_entity_poly.entity_id
_entity_poly.type
_entity_poly.pdbx_seq_one_letter_code
_entity_poly.pdbx_strand_id
1 'polypeptide(L)'
;MKKLAVSTIASTMLLLSVSGNISHADSSNNINQQKTITQDSIKHLEQKQQNIITTVEKYVELKNDGTIGFVSNIPQVIYKQYKLEELQKHFDYLNLQVTSNLITINPDLSIQNKVHSAVYGSWTYHWWGYDRKFNNSQAKQYVKELKEVQAAGSFGGSLAAALFPVIGAGVVVTAQYYGLLASRVDANNEGSGVYVGMTWALVFDVEPL
;
A
#
# COMPACT_ATOMS: atom_id res chain seq x y z
N MET A 1 31.17 -60.45 12.25
CA MET A 1 31.97 -59.77 13.29
C MET A 1 32.15 -58.32 12.91
N LYS A 2 32.00 -57.43 13.89
CA LYS A 2 32.02 -55.96 13.83
C LYS A 2 33.26 -55.43 13.11
N LYS A 3 33.11 -54.30 12.40
CA LYS A 3 33.88 -53.06 12.64
C LYS A 3 33.27 -51.90 11.84
N LEU A 4 32.77 -50.93 12.60
CA LEU A 4 32.32 -49.60 12.18
C LEU A 4 33.56 -48.77 11.78
N ALA A 5 33.45 -48.03 10.69
CA ALA A 5 34.38 -46.95 10.37
C ALA A 5 33.60 -45.64 10.33
N VAL A 6 33.83 -44.84 11.37
CA VAL A 6 33.43 -43.44 11.51
C VAL A 6 34.26 -42.63 10.52
N SER A 7 33.62 -41.84 9.66
CA SER A 7 34.29 -40.84 8.82
C SER A 7 33.80 -39.45 9.21
N THR A 8 34.72 -38.71 9.80
CA THR A 8 34.56 -37.37 10.37
C THR A 8 34.44 -36.34 9.24
N ILE A 9 33.35 -35.57 9.24
CA ILE A 9 33.16 -34.42 8.34
C ILE A 9 34.09 -33.29 8.81
N ALA A 10 35.20 -33.09 8.12
CA ALA A 10 36.06 -31.92 8.29
C ALA A 10 35.40 -30.73 7.58
N SER A 11 34.76 -29.85 8.34
CA SER A 11 34.29 -28.54 7.87
C SER A 11 35.46 -27.57 7.85
N THR A 12 36.05 -27.36 6.67
CA THR A 12 37.07 -26.34 6.44
C THR A 12 36.37 -25.01 6.14
N MET A 13 36.21 -24.17 7.16
CA MET A 13 35.84 -22.76 6.99
C MET A 13 37.08 -22.00 6.51
N LEU A 14 37.11 -21.64 5.22
CA LEU A 14 38.10 -20.72 4.66
C LEU A 14 37.60 -19.28 4.83
N LEU A 15 38.20 -18.57 5.78
CA LEU A 15 38.20 -17.11 5.87
C LEU A 15 39.09 -16.56 4.75
N LEU A 16 38.50 -15.83 3.79
CA LEU A 16 39.24 -14.95 2.89
C LEU A 16 38.70 -13.53 3.04
N SER A 17 39.43 -12.74 3.81
CA SER A 17 39.39 -11.28 3.80
C SER A 17 40.04 -10.77 2.52
N VAL A 18 39.26 -10.13 1.64
CA VAL A 18 39.81 -9.27 0.59
C VAL A 18 39.57 -7.83 1.02
N SER A 19 40.66 -7.16 1.41
CA SER A 19 40.75 -5.72 1.58
C SER A 19 41.09 -5.06 0.24
N GLY A 20 40.49 -3.89 0.02
CA GLY A 20 41.08 -2.79 -0.75
C GLY A 20 40.90 -2.82 -2.27
N ASN A 21 39.89 -2.08 -2.73
CA ASN A 21 40.09 -1.04 -3.74
C ASN A 21 39.01 0.02 -3.54
N ILE A 22 39.41 1.13 -2.90
CA ILE A 22 38.64 2.37 -2.85
C ILE A 22 38.87 3.03 -4.21
N SER A 23 37.96 2.82 -5.15
CA SER A 23 37.88 3.69 -6.31
C SER A 23 37.19 4.98 -5.88
N HIS A 24 37.96 6.08 -5.84
CA HIS A 24 37.42 7.43 -5.77
C HIS A 24 36.55 7.67 -7.01
N ALA A 25 35.23 7.58 -6.84
CA ALA A 25 34.28 8.12 -7.78
C ALA A 25 34.20 9.63 -7.55
N ASP A 26 34.60 10.34 -8.60
CA ASP A 26 34.59 11.78 -8.72
C ASP A 26 33.21 12.37 -8.40
N SER A 27 33.21 13.52 -7.72
CA SER A 27 32.00 14.25 -7.36
C SER A 27 31.30 14.74 -8.62
N SER A 28 30.20 14.08 -9.01
CA SER A 28 29.20 14.69 -9.89
C SER A 28 28.02 15.16 -9.05
N ASN A 29 27.89 16.49 -8.96
CA ASN A 29 26.73 17.19 -8.45
C ASN A 29 25.45 16.69 -9.15
N ASN A 30 24.67 15.84 -8.48
CA ASN A 30 23.30 15.55 -8.88
C ASN A 30 22.34 16.31 -7.97
N ILE A 31 22.14 17.58 -8.36
CA ILE A 31 20.86 18.30 -8.42
C ILE A 31 19.77 17.77 -7.48
N ASN A 32 19.53 18.54 -6.41
CA ASN A 32 18.23 18.63 -5.75
C ASN A 32 17.14 18.84 -6.80
N GLN A 33 16.50 17.77 -7.27
CA GLN A 33 15.19 17.87 -7.89
C GLN A 33 14.13 17.63 -6.82
N GLN A 34 14.07 18.54 -5.85
CA GLN A 34 12.83 18.75 -5.11
C GLN A 34 11.90 19.48 -6.07
N LYS A 35 11.20 18.70 -6.91
CA LYS A 35 10.19 19.21 -7.84
C LYS A 35 9.12 19.89 -7.00
N THR A 36 9.03 21.21 -7.06
CA THR A 36 7.92 21.98 -6.48
C THR A 36 6.62 21.40 -7.05
N ILE A 37 5.86 20.72 -6.19
CA ILE A 37 4.57 20.13 -6.53
C ILE A 37 3.57 21.30 -6.57
N THR A 38 3.08 21.64 -7.76
CA THR A 38 2.10 22.71 -7.96
C THR A 38 0.68 22.21 -7.70
N GLN A 39 -0.24 23.10 -7.34
CA GLN A 39 -1.65 22.80 -7.06
C GLN A 39 -2.36 22.04 -8.21
N ASP A 40 -1.93 22.24 -9.46
CA ASP A 40 -2.43 21.50 -10.63
C ASP A 40 -2.14 20.00 -10.57
N SER A 41 -1.02 19.61 -9.95
CA SER A 41 -0.64 18.20 -9.84
C SER A 41 -1.42 17.44 -8.76
N ILE A 42 -1.99 18.15 -7.78
CA ILE A 42 -2.89 17.60 -6.76
C ILE A 42 -4.26 17.35 -7.39
N LYS A 43 -4.85 18.38 -8.03
CA LYS A 43 -6.13 18.24 -8.76
C LYS A 43 -6.10 17.15 -9.81
N HIS A 44 -4.99 17.00 -10.53
CA HIS A 44 -4.84 15.95 -11.55
C HIS A 44 -4.84 14.53 -10.96
N LEU A 45 -4.40 14.37 -9.71
CA LEU A 45 -4.27 13.08 -9.06
C LEU A 45 -5.59 12.65 -8.39
N GLU A 46 -6.28 13.59 -7.73
CA GLU A 46 -7.65 13.43 -7.25
C GLU A 46 -8.57 13.03 -8.41
N GLN A 47 -8.50 13.76 -9.52
CA GLN A 47 -9.22 13.43 -10.76
C GLN A 47 -8.85 12.05 -11.29
N LYS A 48 -7.57 11.65 -11.22
CA LYS A 48 -7.13 10.33 -11.67
C LYS A 48 -7.68 9.21 -10.79
N GLN A 49 -7.68 9.39 -9.47
CA GLN A 49 -8.28 8.44 -8.53
C GLN A 49 -9.79 8.33 -8.78
N GLN A 50 -10.50 9.45 -8.85
CA GLN A 50 -11.94 9.46 -9.08
C GLN A 50 -12.31 8.85 -10.44
N ASN A 51 -11.55 9.15 -11.50
CA ASN A 51 -11.76 8.56 -12.82
C ASN A 51 -11.58 7.03 -12.82
N ILE A 52 -10.58 6.51 -12.09
CA ILE A 52 -10.38 5.06 -11.95
C ILE A 52 -11.56 4.44 -11.22
N ILE A 53 -11.97 5.02 -10.09
CA ILE A 53 -13.09 4.53 -9.28
C ILE A 53 -14.37 4.48 -10.11
N THR A 54 -14.80 5.62 -10.68
CA THR A 54 -16.05 5.71 -11.45
C THR A 54 -16.03 4.86 -12.72
N THR A 55 -14.85 4.62 -13.32
CA THR A 55 -14.75 3.71 -14.48
C THR A 55 -14.95 2.26 -14.07
N VAL A 56 -14.35 1.84 -12.96
CA VAL A 56 -14.38 0.45 -12.51
C VAL A 56 -15.67 0.09 -11.80
N GLU A 57 -16.32 1.04 -11.11
CA GLU A 57 -17.58 0.86 -10.39
C GLU A 57 -18.68 0.20 -11.24
N LYS A 58 -18.73 0.51 -12.53
CA LYS A 58 -19.69 -0.09 -13.49
C LYS A 58 -19.56 -1.61 -13.64
N TYR A 59 -18.42 -2.15 -13.22
CA TYR A 59 -18.13 -3.57 -13.27
C TYR A 59 -18.23 -4.24 -11.90
N VAL A 60 -18.58 -3.49 -10.85
CA VAL A 60 -18.68 -3.99 -9.49
C VAL A 60 -20.15 -4.25 -9.17
N GLU A 61 -20.43 -5.40 -8.56
CA GLU A 61 -21.77 -5.79 -8.15
C GLU A 61 -21.79 -6.27 -6.70
N LEU A 62 -22.87 -5.92 -5.99
CA LEU A 62 -23.24 -6.54 -4.73
C LEU A 62 -24.09 -7.77 -5.04
N LYS A 63 -23.66 -8.93 -4.52
CA LYS A 63 -24.36 -10.20 -4.70
C LYS A 63 -25.44 -10.36 -3.63
N ASN A 64 -26.38 -11.27 -3.90
CA ASN A 64 -27.53 -11.54 -3.02
C ASN A 64 -27.13 -12.05 -1.63
N ASP A 65 -25.93 -12.62 -1.48
CA ASP A 65 -25.38 -13.09 -0.20
C ASP A 65 -24.66 -11.97 0.60
N GLY A 66 -24.67 -10.74 0.10
CA GLY A 66 -24.01 -9.58 0.71
C GLY A 66 -22.52 -9.46 0.39
N THR A 67 -21.97 -10.36 -0.43
CA THR A 67 -20.58 -10.27 -0.91
C THR A 67 -20.46 -9.37 -2.13
N ILE A 68 -19.27 -8.83 -2.37
CA ILE A 68 -18.96 -8.00 -3.53
C ILE A 68 -18.17 -8.79 -4.57
N GLY A 69 -18.35 -8.45 -5.84
CA GLY A 69 -17.58 -9.05 -6.92
C GLY A 69 -17.69 -8.27 -8.21
N PHE A 70 -17.26 -8.92 -9.29
CA PHE A 70 -17.35 -8.37 -10.62
C PHE A 70 -18.57 -8.89 -11.38
N VAL A 71 -19.17 -8.02 -12.19
CA VAL A 71 -20.15 -8.42 -13.21
C VAL A 71 -19.51 -9.39 -14.21
N SER A 72 -20.34 -10.20 -14.85
CA SER A 72 -19.88 -11.10 -15.91
C SER A 72 -19.40 -10.32 -17.15
N ASN A 73 -18.38 -10.86 -17.85
CA ASN A 73 -17.86 -10.36 -19.13
C ASN A 73 -17.20 -8.97 -19.11
N ILE A 74 -16.29 -8.72 -18.15
CA ILE A 74 -15.46 -7.51 -18.20
C ILE A 74 -14.51 -7.57 -19.41
N PRO A 75 -14.41 -6.50 -20.22
CA PRO A 75 -13.44 -6.45 -21.31
C PRO A 75 -12.00 -6.63 -20.77
N GLN A 76 -11.23 -7.52 -21.39
CA GLN A 76 -9.88 -7.85 -20.92
C GLN A 76 -8.92 -6.64 -20.88
N VAL A 77 -9.16 -5.66 -21.75
CA VAL A 77 -8.42 -4.38 -21.75
C VAL A 77 -8.64 -3.63 -20.43
N ILE A 78 -9.89 -3.52 -19.98
CA ILE A 78 -10.26 -2.90 -18.70
C ILE A 78 -9.64 -3.68 -17.55
N TYR A 79 -9.75 -5.00 -17.59
CA TYR A 79 -9.23 -5.88 -16.55
C TYR A 79 -7.74 -5.65 -16.28
N LYS A 80 -6.94 -5.57 -17.35
CA LYS A 80 -5.50 -5.30 -17.28
C LYS A 80 -5.18 -3.85 -16.93
N GLN A 81 -5.84 -2.89 -17.60
CA GLN A 81 -5.55 -1.46 -17.44
C GLN A 81 -5.74 -0.99 -15.98
N TYR A 82 -6.78 -1.49 -15.31
CA TYR A 82 -7.11 -1.08 -13.94
C TYR A 82 -6.70 -2.10 -12.89
N LYS A 83 -5.89 -3.11 -13.24
CA LYS A 83 -5.38 -4.13 -12.32
C LYS A 83 -6.50 -4.81 -11.51
N LEU A 84 -7.56 -5.25 -12.19
CA LEU A 84 -8.73 -5.82 -11.51
C LEU A 84 -8.42 -7.13 -10.77
N GLU A 85 -7.31 -7.80 -11.06
CA GLU A 85 -6.80 -8.90 -10.24
C GLU A 85 -6.46 -8.49 -8.81
N GLU A 86 -5.91 -7.29 -8.60
CA GLU A 86 -5.62 -6.77 -7.26
C GLU A 86 -6.90 -6.31 -6.55
N LEU A 87 -7.86 -5.77 -7.32
CA LEU A 87 -9.19 -5.48 -6.78
C LEU A 87 -9.94 -6.75 -6.39
N GLN A 88 -9.78 -7.86 -7.13
CA GLN A 88 -10.37 -9.14 -6.74
C GLN A 88 -9.84 -9.61 -5.39
N LYS A 89 -8.52 -9.51 -5.14
CA LYS A 89 -7.95 -9.86 -3.82
C LYS A 89 -8.50 -8.98 -2.71
N HIS A 90 -8.75 -7.70 -3.00
CA HIS A 90 -9.40 -6.78 -2.07
C HIS A 90 -10.86 -7.19 -1.80
N PHE A 91 -11.61 -7.55 -2.84
CA PHE A 91 -12.96 -8.10 -2.69
C PHE A 91 -12.96 -9.40 -1.89
N ASP A 92 -12.03 -10.31 -2.12
CA ASP A 92 -11.91 -11.55 -1.37
C ASP A 92 -11.68 -11.29 0.12
N TYR A 93 -10.84 -10.29 0.46
CA TYR A 93 -10.67 -9.85 1.84
C TYR A 93 -11.97 -9.30 2.44
N LEU A 94 -12.66 -8.39 1.74
CA LEU A 94 -13.94 -7.84 2.20
C LEU A 94 -15.00 -8.94 2.38
N ASN A 95 -15.08 -9.88 1.44
CA ASN A 95 -15.99 -11.01 1.48
C ASN A 95 -15.71 -11.95 2.66
N LEU A 96 -14.44 -12.13 3.04
CA LEU A 96 -14.07 -12.83 4.27
C LEU A 96 -14.60 -12.11 5.51
N GLN A 97 -14.56 -10.77 5.54
CA GLN A 97 -15.11 -9.99 6.65
C GLN A 97 -16.65 -10.05 6.69
N VAL A 98 -17.31 -10.06 5.53
CA VAL A 98 -18.78 -10.23 5.40
C VAL A 98 -19.21 -11.60 5.92
N THR A 99 -18.57 -12.66 5.43
CA THR A 99 -18.86 -14.05 5.85
C THR A 99 -18.55 -14.30 7.33
N SER A 100 -17.56 -13.59 7.88
CA SER A 100 -17.25 -13.58 9.32
C SER A 100 -18.18 -12.67 10.14
N ASN A 101 -19.18 -12.03 9.50
CA ASN A 101 -20.13 -11.12 10.11
C ASN A 101 -19.50 -9.90 10.83
N LEU A 102 -18.33 -9.45 10.35
CA LEU A 102 -17.62 -8.29 10.91
C LEU A 102 -18.04 -6.97 10.24
N ILE A 103 -18.43 -7.05 8.96
CA ILE A 103 -18.92 -5.92 8.17
C ILE A 103 -20.22 -6.26 7.43
N THR A 104 -20.91 -5.23 6.94
CA THR A 104 -21.92 -5.32 5.88
C THR A 104 -21.50 -4.40 4.73
N ILE A 105 -21.73 -4.85 3.50
CA ILE A 105 -21.64 -4.02 2.31
C ILE A 105 -23.06 -3.65 1.88
N ASN A 106 -23.34 -2.35 1.79
CA ASN A 106 -24.65 -1.82 1.45
C ASN A 106 -24.87 -1.79 -0.08
N PRO A 107 -26.12 -1.59 -0.56
CA PRO A 107 -26.41 -1.51 -2.00
C PRO A 107 -25.67 -0.38 -2.74
N ASP A 108 -25.29 0.68 -2.04
CA ASP A 108 -24.46 1.77 -2.55
C ASP A 108 -22.94 1.48 -2.46
N LEU A 109 -22.59 0.23 -2.17
CA LEU A 109 -21.22 -0.28 -1.94
C LEU A 109 -20.49 0.33 -0.74
N SER A 110 -21.18 1.11 0.10
CA SER A 110 -20.61 1.61 1.36
C SER A 110 -20.41 0.45 2.33
N ILE A 111 -19.32 0.51 3.10
CA ILE A 111 -18.94 -0.54 4.05
C ILE A 111 -19.29 -0.08 5.46
N GLN A 112 -20.11 -0.86 6.14
CA GLN A 112 -20.47 -0.63 7.54
C GLN A 112 -19.80 -1.68 8.43
N ASN A 113 -18.99 -1.22 9.38
CA ASN A 113 -18.47 -2.06 10.45
C ASN A 113 -19.60 -2.41 11.44
N LYS A 114 -19.76 -3.70 11.75
CA LYS A 114 -20.69 -4.17 12.79
C LYS A 114 -20.05 -4.16 14.18
N VAL A 115 -18.74 -4.27 14.22
CA VAL A 115 -17.96 -4.12 15.45
C VAL A 115 -17.84 -2.63 15.75
N HIS A 116 -18.55 -2.19 16.79
CA HIS A 116 -18.53 -0.79 17.22
C HIS A 116 -17.18 -0.49 17.85
N SER A 117 -16.25 0.03 17.06
CA SER A 117 -15.02 0.63 17.56
C SER A 117 -14.82 1.93 16.79
N ALA A 118 -15.24 3.03 17.40
CA ALA A 118 -14.92 4.36 16.91
C ALA A 118 -13.42 4.59 17.11
N VAL A 119 -12.61 4.16 16.15
CA VAL A 119 -11.19 4.48 16.15
C VAL A 119 -11.02 5.77 15.36
N TYR A 120 -11.11 6.90 16.06
CA TYR A 120 -10.77 8.18 15.46
C TYR A 120 -9.35 8.13 14.91
N GLY A 121 -9.18 8.39 13.61
CA GLY A 121 -7.91 8.26 12.94
C GLY A 121 -7.50 6.82 12.63
N SER A 122 -8.44 5.89 12.39
CA SER A 122 -8.16 4.65 11.66
C SER A 122 -8.38 4.83 10.16
N TRP A 123 -7.96 3.83 9.39
CA TRP A 123 -8.32 3.72 7.99
C TRP A 123 -9.80 3.35 7.83
N THR A 124 -10.50 4.05 6.93
CA THR A 124 -11.83 3.70 6.43
C THR A 124 -11.66 2.75 5.25
N TYR A 125 -12.40 1.65 5.23
CA TYR A 125 -12.41 0.72 4.11
C TYR A 125 -13.52 1.08 3.14
N HIS A 126 -13.20 1.00 1.86
CA HIS A 126 -14.12 1.17 0.74
C HIS A 126 -13.98 -0.02 -0.21
N TRP A 127 -14.97 -0.25 -1.05
CA TRP A 127 -14.84 -1.24 -2.12
C TRP A 127 -13.65 -0.92 -3.04
N TRP A 128 -13.34 0.37 -3.22
CA TRP A 128 -12.28 0.84 -4.10
C TRP A 128 -10.91 0.97 -3.42
N GLY A 129 -10.81 0.69 -2.12
CA GLY A 129 -9.56 0.85 -1.38
C GLY A 129 -9.82 1.37 0.03
N TYR A 130 -9.12 2.43 0.41
CA TYR A 130 -9.14 2.91 1.79
C TYR A 130 -8.72 4.37 1.88
N ASP A 131 -9.18 5.05 2.93
CA ASP A 131 -8.78 6.43 3.22
C ASP A 131 -8.53 6.65 4.71
N ARG A 132 -7.83 7.73 5.03
CA ARG A 132 -7.64 8.17 6.41
C ARG A 132 -7.40 9.66 6.48
N LYS A 133 -7.98 10.28 7.49
CA LYS A 133 -7.66 11.65 7.91
C LYS A 133 -6.66 11.59 9.05
N PHE A 134 -5.54 12.25 8.88
CA PHE A 134 -4.47 12.40 9.86
C PHE A 134 -4.47 13.82 10.37
N ASN A 135 -4.48 14.02 11.69
CA ASN A 135 -4.10 15.32 12.23
C ASN A 135 -2.58 15.55 12.06
N ASN A 136 -2.11 16.77 12.31
CA ASN A 136 -0.70 17.14 12.14
C ASN A 136 0.30 16.21 12.83
N SER A 137 0.02 15.80 14.07
CA SER A 137 0.91 14.89 14.80
C SER A 137 0.92 13.49 14.17
N GLN A 138 -0.24 12.98 13.77
CA GLN A 138 -0.37 11.69 13.12
C GLN A 138 0.28 11.69 11.73
N ALA A 139 0.15 12.77 10.97
CA ALA A 139 0.77 12.92 9.66
C ALA A 139 2.30 12.88 9.76
N LYS A 140 2.89 13.62 10.71
CA LYS A 140 4.35 13.59 10.97
C LYS A 140 4.84 12.20 11.38
N GLN A 141 4.09 11.53 12.26
CA GLN A 141 4.41 10.17 12.68
C GLN A 141 4.33 9.20 11.49
N TYR A 142 3.30 9.31 10.66
CA TYR A 142 3.12 8.49 9.47
C TYR A 142 4.24 8.70 8.44
N VAL A 143 4.68 9.94 8.21
CA VAL A 143 5.86 10.26 7.37
C VAL A 143 7.12 9.58 7.90
N LYS A 144 7.33 9.58 9.22
CA LYS A 144 8.49 8.94 9.84
C LYS A 144 8.46 7.43 9.58
N GLU A 145 7.32 6.78 9.82
CA GLU A 145 7.15 5.35 9.61
C GLU A 145 7.34 4.95 8.14
N LEU A 146 6.80 5.73 7.20
CA LEU A 146 7.01 5.51 5.76
C LEU A 146 8.50 5.63 5.37
N LYS A 147 9.21 6.62 5.92
CA LYS A 147 10.66 6.81 5.69
C LYS A 147 11.49 5.69 6.32
N GLU A 148 11.09 5.16 7.46
CA GLU A 148 11.73 4.00 8.10
C GLU A 148 11.58 2.74 7.23
N VAL A 149 10.38 2.47 6.71
CA VAL A 149 10.12 1.36 5.78
C VAL A 149 10.90 1.52 4.47
N GLN A 150 10.94 2.74 3.93
CA GLN A 150 11.75 3.08 2.77
C GLN A 150 13.24 2.78 3.03
N ALA A 151 13.79 3.24 4.15
CA ALA A 151 15.20 3.08 4.49
C ALA A 151 15.57 1.61 4.75
N ALA A 152 14.66 0.84 5.35
CA ALA A 152 14.83 -0.59 5.56
C ALA A 152 14.77 -1.42 4.27
N GLY A 153 14.32 -0.83 3.16
CA GLY A 153 14.09 -1.57 1.91
C GLY A 153 13.03 -2.67 2.06
N SER A 154 12.09 -2.52 3.01
CA SER A 154 11.05 -3.52 3.24
C SER A 154 9.92 -3.31 2.24
N PHE A 155 9.78 -4.25 1.30
CA PHE A 155 8.84 -4.10 0.20
C PHE A 155 7.46 -4.73 0.46
N GLY A 156 7.29 -5.56 1.51
CA GLY A 156 6.02 -6.27 1.74
C GLY A 156 5.95 -7.10 3.03
N GLY A 157 6.68 -6.69 4.07
CA GLY A 157 6.72 -7.38 5.37
C GLY A 157 5.73 -6.85 6.41
N SER A 158 5.81 -7.37 7.63
CA SER A 158 4.98 -6.92 8.78
C SER A 158 5.04 -5.41 9.04
N LEU A 159 6.18 -4.77 8.79
CA LEU A 159 6.34 -3.33 8.89
C LEU A 159 5.46 -2.56 7.89
N ALA A 160 5.37 -3.04 6.65
CA ALA A 160 4.50 -2.46 5.62
C ALA A 160 3.01 -2.65 5.97
N ALA A 161 2.67 -3.84 6.47
CA ALA A 161 1.32 -4.19 6.88
C ALA A 161 0.80 -3.40 8.10
N ALA A 162 1.68 -2.72 8.83
CA ALA A 162 1.28 -1.81 9.91
C ALA A 162 0.87 -0.41 9.39
N LEU A 163 1.38 0.00 8.23
CA LEU A 163 1.18 1.35 7.69
C LEU A 163 -0.07 1.46 6.82
N PHE A 164 -0.46 0.35 6.22
CA PHE A 164 -1.68 0.23 5.43
C PHE A 164 -2.60 -0.80 6.08
N PRO A 165 -3.93 -0.60 6.02
CA PRO A 165 -4.85 -1.69 6.25
C PRO A 165 -4.51 -2.82 5.27
N VAL A 166 -4.79 -4.08 5.62
CA VAL A 166 -4.44 -5.22 4.77
C VAL A 166 -5.18 -5.10 3.44
N ILE A 167 -4.52 -4.53 2.44
CA ILE A 167 -4.88 -4.67 1.04
C ILE A 167 -4.55 -6.13 0.74
N GLY A 168 -5.56 -6.92 0.39
CA GLY A 168 -5.51 -8.37 0.17
C GLY A 168 -4.13 -9.01 0.19
N ALA A 169 -3.88 -9.88 1.19
CA ALA A 169 -2.67 -10.67 1.42
C ALA A 169 -1.58 -10.57 0.33
N GLY A 170 -0.60 -9.67 0.51
CA GLY A 170 0.63 -9.70 -0.28
C GLY A 170 0.90 -8.52 -1.21
N VAL A 171 0.29 -7.35 -1.00
CA VAL A 171 0.72 -6.15 -1.73
C VAL A 171 2.16 -5.80 -1.35
N VAL A 172 3.06 -5.94 -2.32
CA VAL A 172 4.45 -5.52 -2.26
C VAL A 172 4.55 -4.14 -2.94
N VAL A 173 4.94 -3.11 -2.22
CA VAL A 173 5.18 -1.77 -2.79
C VAL A 173 6.65 -1.39 -2.68
N THR A 174 7.14 -0.62 -3.64
CA THR A 174 8.56 -0.27 -3.73
C THR A 174 8.96 0.75 -2.66
N ALA A 175 10.24 0.80 -2.30
CA ALA A 175 10.78 1.85 -1.42
C ALA A 175 10.50 3.26 -1.97
N GLN A 176 10.53 3.42 -3.29
CA GLN A 176 10.19 4.68 -3.96
C GLN A 176 8.72 5.07 -3.76
N TYR A 177 7.82 4.09 -3.68
CA TYR A 177 6.40 4.34 -3.40
C TYR A 177 6.23 4.95 -2.00
N TYR A 178 6.83 4.33 -0.98
CA TYR A 178 6.81 4.85 0.39
C TYR A 178 7.42 6.24 0.48
N GLY A 179 8.56 6.47 -0.17
CA GLY A 179 9.22 7.78 -0.19
C GLY A 179 8.38 8.85 -0.87
N LEU A 180 7.69 8.52 -1.97
CA LEU A 180 6.80 9.44 -2.66
C LEU A 180 5.59 9.78 -1.80
N LEU A 181 4.95 8.78 -1.19
CA LEU A 181 3.81 9.00 -0.27
C LEU A 181 4.23 9.85 0.91
N ALA A 182 5.36 9.53 1.57
CA ALA A 182 5.90 10.30 2.68
C ALA A 182 6.13 11.76 2.29
N SER A 183 6.72 11.99 1.12
CA SER A 183 6.99 13.36 0.63
C SER A 183 5.69 14.15 0.40
N ARG A 184 4.62 13.51 -0.09
CA ARG A 184 3.34 14.18 -0.30
C ARG A 184 2.58 14.45 0.99
N VAL A 185 2.61 13.51 1.94
CA VAL A 185 2.05 13.72 3.29
C VAL A 185 2.77 14.88 3.99
N ASP A 186 4.09 14.90 3.93
CA ASP A 186 4.89 15.97 4.55
C ASP A 186 4.61 17.33 3.90
N ALA A 187 4.53 17.38 2.57
CA ALA A 187 4.27 18.61 1.81
C ALA A 187 2.87 19.19 2.04
N ASN A 188 1.83 18.35 2.18
CA ASN A 188 0.45 18.81 2.30
C ASN A 188 -0.03 19.00 3.75
N ASN A 189 0.70 18.51 4.75
CA ASN A 189 0.25 18.59 6.13
C ASN A 189 0.16 20.03 6.64
N GLU A 190 1.12 20.89 6.28
CA GLU A 190 1.19 22.34 6.56
C GLU A 190 0.84 22.79 8.01
N GLY A 191 0.75 21.87 8.97
CA GLY A 191 0.35 22.13 10.35
C GLY A 191 -1.09 21.76 10.72
N SER A 192 -1.96 21.47 9.75
CA SER A 192 -3.39 21.18 9.95
C SER A 192 -3.71 19.68 9.97
N GLY A 193 -2.96 18.89 9.21
CA GLY A 193 -3.27 17.48 8.94
C GLY A 193 -3.40 17.20 7.45
N VAL A 194 -3.60 15.93 7.11
CA VAL A 194 -3.85 15.51 5.72
C VAL A 194 -4.97 14.48 5.63
N TYR A 195 -5.68 14.51 4.52
CA TYR A 195 -6.39 13.35 4.00
C TYR A 195 -5.42 12.50 3.16
N VAL A 196 -5.48 11.19 3.29
CA VAL A 196 -4.79 10.24 2.41
C VAL A 196 -5.82 9.24 1.89
N GLY A 197 -6.02 9.22 0.59
CA GLY A 197 -6.84 8.22 -0.11
C GLY A 197 -5.95 7.26 -0.89
N MET A 198 -6.30 5.98 -0.94
CA MET A 198 -5.55 4.96 -1.67
C MET A 198 -6.47 3.94 -2.30
N THR A 199 -6.22 3.63 -3.57
CA THR A 199 -6.98 2.63 -4.32
C THR A 199 -6.33 1.25 -4.26
N TRP A 200 -7.09 0.21 -4.60
CA TRP A 200 -6.56 -1.16 -4.80
C TRP A 200 -5.36 -1.21 -5.77
N ALA A 201 -5.29 -0.28 -6.72
CA ALA A 201 -4.24 -0.21 -7.73
C ALA A 201 -2.98 0.52 -7.25
N LEU A 202 -2.92 0.88 -5.95
CA LEU A 202 -1.87 1.67 -5.31
C LEU A 202 -1.79 3.10 -5.85
N VAL A 203 -2.83 3.59 -6.53
CA VAL A 203 -2.93 5.03 -6.80
C VAL A 203 -3.41 5.68 -5.51
N PHE A 204 -2.61 6.61 -5.00
CA PHE A 204 -2.91 7.34 -3.78
C PHE A 204 -3.11 8.82 -4.07
N ASP A 205 -3.78 9.53 -3.17
CA ASP A 205 -3.91 10.97 -3.14
C ASP A 205 -3.73 11.53 -1.73
N VAL A 206 -3.22 12.76 -1.65
CA VAL A 206 -2.92 13.44 -0.39
C VAL A 206 -3.32 14.90 -0.49
N GLU A 207 -4.20 15.31 0.42
CA GLU A 207 -4.75 16.67 0.46
C GLU A 207 -4.61 17.28 1.86
N PRO A 208 -4.39 18.60 1.99
CA PRO A 208 -4.46 19.29 3.27
C PRO A 208 -5.88 19.22 3.86
N LEU A 209 -5.97 19.20 5.20
CA LEU A 209 -7.25 19.30 5.95
C LEU A 209 -7.55 20.72 6.42
#